data_AF-A0A936NHN6-F1
#
_entry.id   AF-A0A936NHN6-F1
#
_cell.length_a   1.000
_cell.length_b   1.000
_cell.length_c   1.000
_cell.angle_alpha   90.00
_cell.angle_beta   90.00
_cell.angle_gamma   90.00
#
_symmetry.space_group_name_H-M   'P 1'
#
loop_
_entity.id
_entity.type
_entity.pdbx_description
1 polymer ?
#
loop_
_entity_poly.entity_id
_entity_poly.type
_entity_poly.pdbx_seq_one_letter_code
_entity_poly.pdbx_strand_id
1 'polypeptide(L)'
;MSWTSKATVVLTVVVGGLALMGVATPLTDQPRFCAGCHTIAPAYESWTQSSHREVACVACHVRPGFEGWLHDKVGAGVKDTTIYLFGTPKEAHNLTAHVDSDVCLGCHRHILRVSEIAVRDLPAPIKEVGLIMNHGQHMEAFKARGHNEGCTTCHSGVVHDHPIKNYPIVIPRGHVSADDKPWYPVHPKGSYLHERALRDCFSCHDGKGQHNGKVLDRKCGTCHIPEKISGALLFN
;
A
#
# COMPACT_ATOMS: atom_id res chain seq x y z
N MET A 1 -41.10 5.08 37.33
CA MET A 1 -40.24 4.51 36.27
C MET A 1 -39.46 3.35 36.88
N SER A 2 -40.05 2.14 36.91
CA SER A 2 -39.43 0.97 37.57
C SER A 2 -38.44 0.32 36.62
N TRP A 3 -37.16 0.65 36.79
CA TRP A 3 -36.08 0.00 36.08
C TRP A 3 -36.03 -1.48 36.48
N THR A 4 -36.23 -2.40 35.54
CA THR A 4 -36.09 -3.84 35.83
C THR A 4 -34.62 -4.20 35.99
N SER A 5 -34.29 -5.13 36.88
CA SER A 5 -32.92 -5.62 37.11
C SER A 5 -32.20 -6.03 35.81
N LYS A 6 -32.95 -6.55 34.83
CA LYS A 6 -32.45 -6.87 33.48
C LYS A 6 -31.96 -5.64 32.72
N ALA A 7 -32.72 -4.55 32.74
CA ALA A 7 -32.32 -3.33 32.05
C ALA A 7 -31.14 -2.64 32.75
N THR A 8 -30.96 -2.82 34.05
CA THR A 8 -29.75 -2.34 34.76
C THR A 8 -28.53 -3.15 34.33
N VAL A 9 -28.63 -4.49 34.26
CA VAL A 9 -27.53 -5.35 33.78
C VAL A 9 -27.13 -5.00 32.35
N VAL A 10 -28.10 -4.86 31.44
CA VAL A 10 -27.82 -4.48 30.04
C VAL A 10 -27.11 -3.14 29.98
N LEU A 11 -27.58 -2.13 30.71
CA LEU A 11 -26.92 -0.83 30.71
C LEU A 11 -25.48 -0.92 31.24
N THR A 12 -25.26 -1.64 32.34
CA THR A 12 -23.91 -1.80 32.91
C THR A 12 -22.96 -2.46 31.92
N VAL A 13 -23.40 -3.49 31.19
CA VAL A 13 -22.59 -4.15 30.16
C VAL A 13 -22.27 -3.21 29.01
N VAL A 14 -23.26 -2.44 28.53
CA VAL A 14 -23.05 -1.48 27.43
C VAL A 14 -22.09 -0.37 27.85
N VAL A 15 -22.31 0.24 29.01
CA VAL A 15 -21.46 1.32 29.52
C VAL A 15 -20.05 0.79 29.80
N GLY A 16 -19.94 -0.38 30.42
CA GLY A 16 -18.66 -1.05 30.66
C GLY A 16 -17.92 -1.34 29.37
N GLY A 17 -18.59 -1.89 28.36
CA GLY A 17 -18.02 -2.17 27.04
C GLY A 17 -17.53 -0.89 26.34
N LEU A 18 -18.34 0.17 26.33
CA LEU A 18 -17.96 1.46 25.75
C LEU A 18 -16.76 2.08 26.47
N ALA A 19 -16.72 2.02 27.80
CA ALA A 19 -15.57 2.49 28.58
C ALA A 19 -14.29 1.70 28.25
N LEU A 20 -14.40 0.37 28.14
CA LEU A 20 -13.30 -0.52 27.77
C LEU A 20 -12.78 -0.20 26.37
N MET A 21 -13.68 0.00 25.39
CA MET A 21 -13.29 0.41 24.03
C MET A 21 -12.62 1.79 24.01
N GLY A 22 -13.11 2.73 24.82
CA GLY A 22 -12.52 4.07 24.96
C GLY A 22 -11.08 4.04 25.49
N VAL A 23 -10.75 3.10 26.36
CA VAL A 23 -9.38 2.91 26.88
C VAL A 23 -8.53 2.05 25.94
N ALA A 24 -9.09 0.98 25.39
CA ALA A 24 -8.36 0.03 24.55
C ALA A 24 -7.98 0.61 23.19
N THR A 25 -8.82 1.46 22.59
CA THR A 25 -8.58 1.99 21.24
C THR A 25 -7.29 2.81 21.17
N PRO A 26 -7.07 3.85 22.01
CA PRO A 26 -5.83 4.63 21.97
C PRO A 26 -4.57 3.83 22.30
N LEU A 27 -4.69 2.74 23.07
CA LEU A 27 -3.57 1.84 23.37
C LEU A 27 -3.23 0.97 22.16
N THR A 28 -4.25 0.39 21.54
CA THR A 28 -4.10 -0.52 20.40
C THR A 28 -3.85 0.21 19.07
N ASP A 29 -4.00 1.53 19.02
CA ASP A 29 -3.67 2.39 17.87
C ASP A 29 -2.17 2.72 17.79
N GLN A 30 -1.43 2.53 18.89
CA GLN A 30 -0.02 2.88 18.95
C GLN A 30 0.83 1.87 18.16
N PRO A 31 1.80 2.33 17.35
CA PRO A 31 2.73 1.45 16.64
C PRO A 31 3.44 0.43 17.55
N ARG A 32 3.74 0.83 18.80
CA ARG A 32 4.37 -0.07 19.80
C ARG A 32 3.48 -1.24 20.22
N PHE A 33 2.16 -1.07 20.22
CA PHE A 33 1.24 -2.18 20.47
C PHE A 33 1.36 -3.22 19.36
N CYS A 34 1.33 -2.77 18.10
CA CYS A 34 1.50 -3.64 16.93
C CYS A 34 2.86 -4.34 16.93
N ALA A 35 3.93 -3.63 17.33
CA ALA A 35 5.28 -4.19 17.45
C ALA A 35 5.40 -5.32 18.49
N GLY A 36 4.43 -5.46 19.40
CA GLY A 36 4.40 -6.56 20.36
C GLY A 36 4.14 -7.94 19.74
N CYS A 37 3.59 -7.98 18.52
CA CYS A 37 3.40 -9.22 17.77
C CYS A 37 4.67 -9.55 16.96
N HIS A 38 5.26 -10.74 17.18
CA HIS A 38 6.48 -11.16 16.46
C HIS A 38 6.30 -11.17 14.94
N THR A 39 5.09 -11.48 14.47
CA THR A 39 4.70 -11.48 13.05
C THR A 39 4.75 -10.09 12.42
N ILE A 40 4.58 -9.04 13.23
CA ILE A 40 4.53 -7.64 12.80
C ILE A 40 5.86 -6.91 13.07
N ALA A 41 6.72 -7.44 13.93
CA ALA A 41 8.00 -6.81 14.28
C ALA A 41 8.85 -6.38 13.06
N PRO A 42 9.00 -7.18 11.97
CA PRO A 42 9.74 -6.73 10.78
C PRO A 42 9.07 -5.56 10.03
N ALA A 43 7.74 -5.52 10.01
CA ALA A 43 6.96 -4.44 9.42
C ALA A 43 7.09 -3.15 10.24
N TYR A 44 7.18 -3.27 11.57
CA TYR A 44 7.47 -2.14 12.46
C TYR A 44 8.88 -1.59 12.24
N GLU A 45 9.90 -2.45 12.14
CA GLU A 45 11.29 -2.02 11.93
C GLU A 45 11.44 -1.22 10.63
N SER A 46 10.92 -1.73 9.52
CA SER A 46 10.89 -1.01 8.24
C SER A 46 10.12 0.31 8.33
N TRP A 47 8.98 0.33 9.04
CA TRP A 47 8.21 1.57 9.26
C TRP A 47 9.02 2.64 10.00
N THR A 48 9.80 2.29 11.03
CA THR A 48 10.62 3.26 11.79
C THR A 48 11.67 3.97 10.94
N GLN A 49 12.10 3.36 9.84
CA GLN A 49 13.08 3.90 8.90
C GLN A 49 12.43 4.57 7.69
N SER A 50 11.10 4.51 7.56
CA SER A 50 10.36 5.03 6.43
C SER A 50 10.09 6.53 6.52
N SER A 51 9.63 7.11 5.40
CA SER A 51 9.13 8.49 5.35
C SER A 51 7.87 8.73 6.18
N HIS A 52 7.20 7.68 6.64
CA HIS A 52 5.96 7.74 7.43
C HIS A 52 6.15 7.29 8.89
N ARG A 53 7.39 7.26 9.39
CA ARG A 53 7.71 6.85 10.78
C ARG A 53 7.02 7.66 11.89
N GLU A 54 6.41 8.79 11.55
CA GLU A 54 5.64 9.65 12.47
C GLU A 54 4.12 9.49 12.30
N VAL A 55 3.68 8.65 11.35
CA VAL A 55 2.29 8.32 11.08
C VAL A 55 1.96 6.98 11.73
N ALA A 56 0.96 6.95 12.61
CA ALA A 56 0.56 5.73 13.31
C ALA A 56 0.10 4.63 12.33
N CYS A 57 0.33 3.36 12.65
CA CYS A 57 -0.03 2.23 11.80
C CYS A 57 -1.50 2.25 11.37
N VAL A 58 -2.39 2.59 12.31
CA VAL A 58 -3.85 2.63 12.09
C VAL A 58 -4.28 3.73 11.14
N ALA A 59 -3.48 4.78 10.93
CA ALA A 59 -3.81 5.82 9.94
C ALA A 59 -3.80 5.28 8.50
N CYS A 60 -3.11 4.16 8.27
CA CYS A 60 -3.13 3.44 6.99
C CYS A 60 -3.95 2.15 7.05
N HIS A 61 -3.87 1.41 8.16
CA HIS A 61 -4.46 0.07 8.28
C HIS A 61 -5.91 0.04 8.79
N VAL A 62 -6.49 1.19 9.14
CA VAL A 62 -7.90 1.29 9.57
C VAL A 62 -8.60 2.34 8.73
N ARG A 63 -9.63 1.92 7.99
CA ARG A 63 -10.41 2.85 7.17
C ARG A 63 -11.17 3.87 8.03
N PRO A 64 -11.31 5.12 7.55
CA PRO A 64 -12.10 6.13 8.25
C PRO A 64 -13.58 5.74 8.31
N GLY A 65 -14.28 6.31 9.28
CA GLY A 65 -15.71 6.05 9.50
C GLY A 65 -15.96 4.81 10.36
N PHE A 66 -17.18 4.71 10.89
CA PHE A 66 -17.53 3.67 11.87
C PHE A 66 -17.50 2.25 11.29
N GLU A 67 -18.00 2.07 10.07
CA GLU A 67 -18.03 0.77 9.40
C GLU A 67 -16.62 0.28 9.05
N GLY A 68 -15.79 1.17 8.46
CA GLY A 68 -14.39 0.87 8.16
C GLY A 68 -13.60 0.54 9.42
N TRP A 69 -13.79 1.32 10.48
CA TRP A 69 -13.19 1.05 11.78
C TRP A 69 -13.63 -0.30 12.35
N LEU A 70 -14.92 -0.65 12.33
CA LEU A 70 -15.38 -1.96 12.80
C LEU A 70 -14.76 -3.11 11.99
N HIS A 71 -14.76 -3.00 10.66
CA HIS A 71 -14.22 -4.03 9.79
C HIS A 71 -12.72 -4.23 10.04
N ASP A 72 -11.94 -3.16 10.09
CA ASP A 72 -10.48 -3.25 10.12
C ASP A 72 -9.96 -3.37 11.55
N LYS A 73 -10.46 -2.58 12.50
CA LYS A 73 -10.00 -2.61 13.90
C LYS A 73 -10.49 -3.85 14.63
N VAL A 74 -11.76 -4.21 14.47
CA VAL A 74 -12.36 -5.35 15.19
C VAL A 74 -12.24 -6.62 14.34
N GLY A 75 -12.74 -6.61 13.11
CA GLY A 75 -12.73 -7.78 12.23
C GLY A 75 -11.32 -8.26 11.91
N ALA A 76 -10.49 -7.40 11.29
CA ALA A 76 -9.12 -7.77 10.96
C ALA A 76 -8.25 -7.96 12.22
N GLY A 77 -8.45 -7.16 13.28
CA GLY A 77 -7.77 -7.35 14.56
C GLY A 77 -8.00 -8.73 15.20
N VAL A 78 -9.23 -9.26 15.14
CA VAL A 78 -9.55 -10.63 15.60
C VAL A 78 -8.86 -11.67 14.72
N LYS A 79 -8.85 -11.48 13.40
CA LYS A 79 -8.14 -12.35 12.46
C LYS A 79 -6.64 -12.38 12.78
N ASP A 80 -6.01 -11.22 12.99
CA ASP A 80 -4.59 -11.10 13.28
C ASP A 80 -4.23 -11.75 14.63
N THR A 81 -5.08 -11.58 15.64
CA THR A 81 -4.92 -12.25 16.94
C THR A 81 -5.02 -13.78 16.78
N THR A 82 -5.93 -14.25 15.94
CA THR A 82 -6.08 -15.69 15.65
C THR A 82 -4.84 -16.22 14.92
N ILE A 83 -4.29 -15.48 13.96
CA ILE A 83 -3.04 -15.83 13.28
C ILE A 83 -1.88 -15.89 14.28
N TYR A 84 -1.76 -14.88 15.14
CA TYR A 84 -0.72 -14.83 16.17
C TYR A 84 -0.79 -16.02 17.15
N LEU A 85 -1.99 -16.39 17.60
CA LEU A 85 -2.17 -17.46 18.58
C LEU A 85 -2.11 -18.87 17.97
N PHE A 86 -2.70 -19.07 16.79
CA PHE A 86 -3.02 -20.41 16.28
C PHE A 86 -2.61 -20.65 14.82
N GLY A 87 -2.31 -19.61 14.05
CA GLY A 87 -2.54 -19.66 12.62
C GLY A 87 -1.31 -19.78 11.71
N THR A 88 -1.64 -19.68 10.43
CA THR A 88 -0.76 -19.52 9.27
C THR A 88 -1.13 -18.22 8.56
N PRO A 89 -0.17 -17.49 7.98
CA PRO A 89 1.26 -17.79 7.92
C PRO A 89 1.97 -17.47 9.24
N LYS A 90 2.94 -18.30 9.61
CA LYS A 90 3.83 -18.04 10.76
C LYS A 90 4.93 -17.04 10.43
N GLU A 91 5.29 -16.96 9.15
CA GLU A 91 6.38 -16.13 8.68
C GLU A 91 5.86 -14.78 8.20
N ALA A 92 6.51 -13.71 8.67
CA ALA A 92 6.10 -12.34 8.38
C ALA A 92 6.03 -12.05 6.87
N HIS A 93 6.90 -12.66 6.07
CA HIS A 93 6.97 -12.42 4.63
C HIS A 93 5.83 -13.06 3.81
N ASN A 94 4.94 -13.81 4.46
CA ASN A 94 3.73 -14.36 3.87
C ASN A 94 2.46 -13.66 4.36
N LEU A 95 2.56 -12.71 5.30
CA LEU A 95 1.41 -11.93 5.76
C LEU A 95 0.89 -11.04 4.64
N THR A 96 -0.43 -11.00 4.52
CA THR A 96 -1.12 -10.18 3.55
C THR A 96 -1.98 -9.15 4.28
N ALA A 97 -1.86 -7.90 3.84
CA ALA A 97 -2.72 -6.81 4.28
C ALA A 97 -3.19 -6.05 3.04
N HIS A 98 -4.46 -5.70 3.02
CA HIS A 98 -5.00 -4.76 2.04
C HIS A 98 -5.11 -3.40 2.71
N VAL A 99 -4.63 -2.35 2.02
CA VAL A 99 -4.74 -0.96 2.45
C VAL A 99 -5.57 -0.25 1.40
N ASP A 100 -6.69 0.32 1.85
CA ASP A 100 -7.61 1.05 0.99
C ASP A 100 -6.94 2.31 0.43
N SER A 101 -7.26 2.69 -0.81
CA SER A 101 -6.64 3.89 -1.39
C SER A 101 -7.17 5.18 -0.77
N ASP A 102 -8.37 5.17 -0.18
CA ASP A 102 -8.97 6.34 0.44
C ASP A 102 -8.16 6.85 1.65
N VAL A 103 -7.48 5.95 2.39
CA VAL A 103 -6.58 6.38 3.48
C VAL A 103 -5.39 7.18 2.94
N CYS A 104 -4.85 6.78 1.78
CA CYS A 104 -3.76 7.49 1.13
C CYS A 104 -4.26 8.86 0.65
N LEU A 105 -5.44 8.90 0.03
CA LEU A 105 -6.06 10.12 -0.50
C LEU A 105 -6.47 11.12 0.59
N GLY A 106 -6.71 10.67 1.82
CA GLY A 106 -6.95 11.53 2.98
C GLY A 106 -5.82 12.55 3.20
N CYS A 107 -4.57 12.17 2.94
CA CYS A 107 -3.41 13.06 3.02
C CYS A 107 -2.89 13.50 1.63
N HIS A 108 -2.91 12.60 0.64
CA HIS A 108 -2.35 12.80 -0.70
C HIS A 108 -3.39 13.19 -1.76
N ARG A 109 -4.44 13.93 -1.39
CA ARG A 109 -5.61 14.27 -2.24
C ARG A 109 -5.31 14.81 -3.65
N HIS A 110 -4.17 15.47 -3.84
CA HIS A 110 -3.80 16.08 -5.12
C HIS A 110 -3.09 15.12 -6.08
N ILE A 111 -2.71 13.92 -5.63
CA ILE A 111 -1.93 12.98 -6.44
C ILE A 111 -2.69 12.54 -7.70
N LEU A 112 -4.02 12.47 -7.64
CA LEU A 112 -4.87 12.10 -8.78
C LEU A 112 -4.81 13.10 -9.95
N ARG A 113 -4.30 14.32 -9.72
CA ARG A 113 -4.09 15.34 -10.76
C ARG A 113 -2.73 15.24 -11.43
N VAL A 114 -1.87 14.34 -10.96
CA VAL A 114 -0.53 14.12 -11.53
C VAL A 114 -0.67 13.16 -12.72
N SER A 115 -0.50 13.70 -13.92
CA SER A 115 -0.46 12.95 -15.19
C SER A 115 0.94 12.46 -15.56
N GLU A 116 1.97 13.17 -15.08
CA GLU A 116 3.38 12.96 -15.40
C GLU A 116 4.23 13.22 -14.17
N ILE A 117 5.29 12.45 -13.99
CA ILE A 117 6.23 12.66 -12.89
C ILE A 117 7.20 13.76 -13.29
N ALA A 118 7.37 14.76 -12.41
CA ALA A 118 8.29 15.85 -12.66
C ALA A 118 9.73 15.33 -12.84
N VAL A 119 10.41 15.83 -13.88
CA VAL A 119 11.76 15.37 -14.27
C VAL A 119 12.74 15.42 -13.10
N ARG A 120 12.65 16.42 -12.22
CA ARG A 120 13.52 16.53 -11.03
C ARG A 120 13.40 15.34 -10.07
N ASP A 121 12.24 14.70 -10.03
CA ASP A 121 11.87 13.62 -9.11
C ASP A 121 12.13 12.23 -9.76
N LEU A 122 12.59 12.20 -11.02
CA LEU A 122 12.93 10.97 -11.74
C LEU A 122 14.41 10.62 -11.59
N PRO A 123 14.74 9.33 -11.37
CA PRO A 123 16.12 8.85 -11.43
C PRO A 123 16.60 8.74 -12.89
N ALA A 124 17.91 8.78 -13.11
CA ALA A 124 18.50 8.40 -14.40
C ALA A 124 18.33 6.88 -14.65
N PRO A 125 18.16 6.43 -15.90
CA PRO A 125 18.07 7.22 -17.14
C PRO A 125 16.66 7.76 -17.44
N ILE A 126 15.64 7.37 -16.65
CA ILE A 126 14.23 7.76 -16.88
C ILE A 126 14.04 9.28 -16.92
N LYS A 127 14.87 10.03 -16.20
CA LYS A 127 14.93 11.50 -16.24
C LYS A 127 15.08 12.07 -17.66
N GLU A 128 15.80 11.38 -18.54
CA GLU A 128 16.07 11.82 -19.91
C GLU A 128 14.84 11.65 -20.81
N VAL A 129 14.07 10.58 -20.62
CA VAL A 129 12.91 10.23 -21.45
C VAL A 129 11.56 10.61 -20.80
N GLY A 130 11.56 11.03 -19.53
CA GLY A 130 10.35 11.35 -18.76
C GLY A 130 9.51 10.12 -18.39
N LEU A 131 8.47 10.31 -17.57
CA LEU A 131 7.54 9.26 -17.20
C LEU A 131 6.11 9.80 -17.12
N ILE A 132 5.26 9.29 -18.01
CA ILE A 132 3.82 9.51 -18.05
C ILE A 132 3.18 8.50 -17.08
N MET A 133 2.65 9.00 -15.97
CA MET A 133 2.02 8.20 -14.94
C MET A 133 0.80 8.95 -14.41
N ASN A 134 -0.32 8.78 -15.11
CA ASN A 134 -1.57 9.44 -14.77
C ASN A 134 -2.31 8.66 -13.68
N HIS A 135 -2.18 9.14 -12.44
CA HIS A 135 -2.77 8.48 -11.29
C HIS A 135 -4.30 8.41 -11.40
N GLY A 136 -4.95 9.47 -11.89
CA GLY A 136 -6.40 9.48 -12.08
C GLY A 136 -6.88 8.39 -13.03
N GLN A 137 -6.23 8.24 -14.18
CA GLN A 137 -6.56 7.20 -15.17
C GLN A 137 -6.31 5.79 -14.64
N HIS A 138 -5.23 5.57 -13.88
CA HIS A 138 -4.96 4.27 -13.28
C HIS A 138 -6.01 3.92 -12.22
N MET A 139 -6.41 4.87 -11.37
CA MET A 139 -7.46 4.62 -10.37
C MET A 139 -8.82 4.35 -11.01
N GLU A 140 -9.16 5.03 -12.12
CA GLU A 140 -10.35 4.72 -12.91
C GLU A 140 -10.29 3.30 -13.50
N ALA A 141 -9.16 2.92 -14.09
CA ALA A 141 -8.95 1.60 -14.65
C ALA A 141 -9.03 0.49 -13.58
N PHE A 142 -8.43 0.69 -12.41
CA PHE A 142 -8.52 -0.24 -11.28
C PHE A 142 -9.96 -0.43 -10.81
N LYS A 143 -10.72 0.67 -10.68
CA LYS A 143 -12.13 0.61 -10.31
C LYS A 143 -12.96 -0.14 -11.35
N ALA A 144 -12.71 0.10 -12.63
CA ALA A 144 -13.41 -0.58 -13.72
C ALA A 144 -13.12 -2.09 -13.78
N ARG A 145 -11.88 -2.50 -13.46
CA ARG A 145 -11.48 -3.92 -13.42
C ARG A 145 -12.01 -4.65 -12.18
N GLY A 146 -12.20 -3.96 -11.07
CA GLY A 146 -12.78 -4.54 -9.85
C GLY A 146 -11.89 -5.59 -9.17
N HIS A 147 -10.58 -5.60 -9.45
CA HIS A 147 -9.63 -6.57 -8.88
C HIS A 147 -9.07 -6.15 -7.51
N ASN A 148 -9.75 -5.24 -6.81
CA ASN A 148 -9.31 -4.66 -5.53
C ASN A 148 -7.90 -4.01 -5.60
N GLU A 149 -7.61 -3.38 -6.74
CA GLU A 149 -6.37 -2.65 -7.02
C GLU A 149 -6.45 -1.20 -6.54
N GLY A 150 -5.29 -0.58 -6.26
CA GLY A 150 -5.23 0.79 -5.76
C GLY A 150 -3.80 1.32 -5.64
N CYS A 151 -3.59 2.29 -4.75
CA CYS A 151 -2.28 2.92 -4.55
C CYS A 151 -1.17 1.88 -4.26
N THR A 152 -1.47 0.90 -3.40
CA THR A 152 -0.52 -0.15 -3.00
C THR A 152 -0.29 -1.23 -4.07
N THR A 153 -0.99 -1.18 -5.21
CA THR A 153 -0.68 -2.04 -6.36
C THR A 153 0.70 -1.71 -6.91
N CYS A 154 1.06 -0.42 -7.00
CA CYS A 154 2.37 0.04 -7.45
C CYS A 154 3.25 0.49 -6.28
N HIS A 155 2.67 1.20 -5.31
CA HIS A 155 3.34 1.62 -4.08
C HIS A 155 3.20 0.55 -3.01
N SER A 156 3.55 -0.69 -3.32
CA SER A 156 3.34 -1.78 -2.38
C SER A 156 4.22 -1.66 -1.13
N GLY A 157 5.36 -1.00 -1.26
CA GLY A 157 6.45 -0.97 -0.27
C GLY A 157 6.60 0.29 0.57
N VAL A 158 5.66 1.24 0.49
CA VAL A 158 5.81 2.62 1.04
C VAL A 158 6.55 2.67 2.37
N VAL A 159 6.13 1.84 3.33
CA VAL A 159 6.67 1.80 4.70
C VAL A 159 7.27 0.46 5.10
N HIS A 160 7.12 -0.57 4.26
CA HIS A 160 7.48 -1.95 4.58
C HIS A 160 8.58 -2.53 3.69
N ASP A 161 9.21 -1.68 2.87
CA ASP A 161 10.41 -2.01 2.10
C ASP A 161 11.49 -0.95 2.35
N HIS A 162 12.73 -1.26 1.98
CA HIS A 162 13.84 -0.30 2.05
C HIS A 162 14.07 0.36 0.69
N PRO A 163 14.51 1.63 0.67
CA PRO A 163 14.94 2.26 -0.57
C PRO A 163 16.08 1.45 -1.23
N ILE A 164 16.01 1.35 -2.55
CA ILE A 164 17.00 0.62 -3.36
C ILE A 164 17.85 1.63 -4.14
N LYS A 165 19.05 1.22 -4.57
CA LYS A 165 19.92 2.02 -5.47
C LYS A 165 20.20 3.45 -4.99
N ASN A 166 20.33 3.63 -3.68
CA ASN A 166 20.54 4.93 -3.04
C ASN A 166 19.43 5.94 -3.31
N TYR A 167 18.22 5.49 -3.67
CA TYR A 167 17.06 6.38 -3.70
C TYR A 167 16.74 6.88 -2.29
N PRO A 168 16.27 8.13 -2.16
CA PRO A 168 15.98 8.71 -0.86
C PRO A 168 14.72 8.10 -0.21
N ILE A 169 13.85 7.49 -1.01
CA ILE A 169 12.59 6.87 -0.60
C ILE A 169 12.34 5.58 -1.39
N VAL A 170 11.43 4.74 -0.89
CA VAL A 170 10.89 3.61 -1.65
C VAL A 170 10.09 4.16 -2.84
N ILE A 171 10.43 3.71 -4.04
CA ILE A 171 9.71 4.06 -5.27
C ILE A 171 9.13 2.80 -5.91
N PRO A 172 8.00 2.91 -6.64
CA PRO A 172 7.49 1.82 -7.46
C PRO A 172 8.55 1.33 -8.44
N ARG A 173 8.50 0.03 -8.74
CA ARG A 173 9.46 -0.57 -9.66
C ARG A 173 9.12 -0.25 -11.12
N GLY A 174 10.15 0.12 -11.87
CA GLY A 174 10.14 0.11 -13.33
C GLY A 174 10.41 -1.28 -13.88
N HIS A 175 10.67 -1.37 -15.18
CA HIS A 175 10.97 -2.64 -15.87
C HIS A 175 12.28 -3.27 -15.35
N VAL A 176 12.20 -4.35 -14.59
CA VAL A 176 13.41 -5.02 -14.05
C VAL A 176 14.31 -5.56 -15.18
N SER A 177 13.72 -5.91 -16.32
CA SER A 177 14.44 -6.45 -17.48
C SER A 177 15.27 -5.44 -18.26
N ALA A 178 14.98 -4.14 -18.13
CA ALA A 178 15.72 -3.05 -18.78
C ALA A 178 16.31 -2.10 -17.73
N ASP A 179 16.55 -2.64 -16.54
CA ASP A 179 17.17 -1.95 -15.44
C ASP A 179 18.68 -2.24 -15.44
N ASP A 180 19.50 -1.20 -15.63
CA ASP A 180 20.97 -1.31 -15.64
C ASP A 180 21.53 -1.82 -14.29
N LYS A 181 20.76 -1.71 -13.21
CA LYS A 181 21.12 -2.19 -11.87
C LYS A 181 19.94 -2.96 -11.29
N PRO A 182 19.67 -4.19 -11.77
CA PRO A 182 18.53 -4.95 -11.31
C PRO A 182 18.65 -5.22 -9.81
N TRP A 183 17.56 -4.97 -9.07
CA TRP A 183 17.44 -5.30 -7.66
C TRP A 183 16.47 -6.46 -7.49
N TYR A 184 16.77 -7.38 -6.58
CA TYR A 184 15.89 -8.50 -6.24
C TYR A 184 15.45 -8.41 -4.78
N PRO A 185 14.18 -8.77 -4.47
CA PRO A 185 13.68 -8.74 -3.11
C PRO A 185 14.50 -9.66 -2.20
N VAL A 186 14.79 -9.17 -0.99
CA VAL A 186 15.49 -9.94 0.06
C VAL A 186 14.62 -11.05 0.66
N HIS A 187 13.32 -11.05 0.37
CA HIS A 187 12.39 -12.06 0.83
C HIS A 187 12.58 -13.39 0.07
N PRO A 188 12.28 -14.54 0.71
CA PRO A 188 12.39 -15.85 0.07
C PRO A 188 11.58 -15.94 -1.24
N LYS A 189 12.15 -16.58 -2.27
CA LYS A 189 11.45 -16.81 -3.53
C LYS A 189 10.14 -17.57 -3.30
N GLY A 190 9.06 -17.16 -3.97
CA GLY A 190 7.72 -17.73 -3.79
C GLY A 190 6.96 -17.22 -2.57
N SER A 191 7.57 -16.39 -1.71
CA SER A 191 6.83 -15.69 -0.66
C SER A 191 5.95 -14.57 -1.21
N TYR A 192 4.90 -14.23 -0.48
CA TYR A 192 4.03 -13.11 -0.85
C TYR A 192 4.81 -11.80 -1.02
N LEU A 193 5.69 -11.44 -0.08
CA LEU A 193 6.45 -10.20 -0.19
C LEU A 193 7.45 -10.21 -1.35
N HIS A 194 8.01 -11.38 -1.72
CA HIS A 194 8.87 -11.50 -2.89
C HIS A 194 8.11 -11.25 -4.19
N GLU A 195 6.98 -11.94 -4.40
CA GLU A 195 6.15 -11.78 -5.59
C GLU A 195 5.57 -10.36 -5.69
N ARG A 196 5.09 -9.82 -4.55
CA ARG A 196 4.61 -8.43 -4.47
C ARG A 196 5.67 -7.45 -4.94
N ALA A 197 6.91 -7.61 -4.46
CA ALA A 197 8.01 -6.71 -4.79
C ALA A 197 8.50 -6.86 -6.24
N LEU A 198 8.14 -7.92 -6.97
CA LEU A 198 8.48 -8.12 -8.39
C LEU A 198 7.49 -7.48 -9.37
N ARG A 199 6.33 -7.00 -8.91
CA ARG A 199 5.35 -6.34 -9.77
C ARG A 199 5.88 -5.05 -10.37
N ASP A 200 5.60 -4.85 -11.66
CA ASP A 200 5.97 -3.69 -12.45
C ASP A 200 4.83 -3.27 -13.39
N CYS A 201 5.09 -2.27 -14.23
CA CYS A 201 4.11 -1.74 -15.19
C CYS A 201 3.59 -2.82 -16.16
N PHE A 202 4.44 -3.77 -16.54
CA PHE A 202 4.10 -4.83 -17.51
C PHE A 202 3.20 -5.92 -16.93
N SER A 203 2.99 -5.93 -15.61
CA SER A 203 1.98 -6.80 -14.98
C SER A 203 0.55 -6.48 -15.45
N CYS A 204 0.31 -5.26 -15.97
CA CYS A 204 -0.96 -4.87 -16.59
C CYS A 204 -0.79 -4.38 -18.04
N HIS A 205 0.33 -3.75 -18.37
CA HIS A 205 0.68 -3.35 -19.73
C HIS A 205 1.37 -4.50 -20.46
N ASP A 206 0.60 -5.53 -20.83
CA ASP A 206 1.09 -6.74 -21.48
C ASP A 206 0.71 -6.83 -22.97
N GLY A 207 -0.03 -5.85 -23.48
CA GLY A 207 -0.59 -5.84 -24.83
C GLY A 207 -1.86 -6.69 -25.00
N LYS A 208 -2.38 -7.30 -23.94
CA LYS A 208 -3.62 -8.10 -23.95
C LYS A 208 -4.77 -7.37 -23.27
N GLY A 209 -4.48 -6.65 -22.18
CA GLY A 209 -5.46 -5.85 -21.46
C GLY A 209 -5.96 -4.64 -22.25
N GLN A 210 -7.17 -4.16 -21.93
CA GLN A 210 -7.75 -2.96 -22.51
C GLN A 210 -8.45 -2.10 -21.45
N HIS A 211 -8.44 -0.79 -21.65
CA HIS A 211 -9.23 0.17 -20.88
C HIS A 211 -9.75 1.27 -21.80
N ASN A 212 -11.04 1.58 -21.72
CA ASN A 212 -11.70 2.57 -22.58
C ASN A 212 -11.42 2.38 -24.08
N GLY A 213 -11.44 1.12 -24.54
CA GLY A 213 -11.20 0.73 -25.93
C GLY A 213 -9.74 0.86 -26.40
N LYS A 214 -8.81 1.23 -25.51
CA LYS A 214 -7.37 1.29 -25.80
C LYS A 214 -6.67 0.08 -25.22
N VAL A 215 -5.78 -0.52 -26.00
CA VAL A 215 -4.91 -1.62 -25.55
C VAL A 215 -3.85 -1.07 -24.60
N LEU A 216 -3.64 -1.75 -23.49
CA LEU A 216 -2.55 -1.48 -22.56
C LEU A 216 -1.25 -2.03 -23.16
N ASP A 217 -0.72 -1.32 -24.15
CA ASP A 217 0.47 -1.75 -24.89
C ASP A 217 1.79 -1.45 -24.16
N ARG A 218 2.88 -1.97 -24.72
CA ARG A 218 4.26 -1.87 -24.20
C ARG A 218 5.12 -0.88 -24.98
N LYS A 219 4.53 -0.02 -25.80
CA LYS A 219 5.29 0.92 -26.61
C LYS A 219 5.94 1.96 -25.70
N CYS A 220 7.17 2.37 -26.01
CA CYS A 220 7.91 3.31 -25.18
C CYS A 220 7.14 4.61 -24.96
N GLY A 221 6.50 5.15 -26.00
CA GLY A 221 5.69 6.38 -25.95
C GLY A 221 4.39 6.28 -25.15
N THR A 222 4.01 5.08 -24.69
CA THR A 222 2.87 4.89 -23.78
C THR A 222 3.23 5.32 -22.36
N CYS A 223 4.50 5.14 -21.96
CA CYS A 223 4.97 5.44 -20.61
C CYS A 223 5.99 6.58 -20.56
N HIS A 224 6.69 6.87 -21.66
CA HIS A 224 7.73 7.89 -21.73
C HIS A 224 7.32 9.01 -22.70
N ILE A 225 7.88 10.21 -22.50
CA ILE A 225 7.55 11.40 -23.27
C ILE A 225 8.11 11.22 -24.70
N PRO A 226 7.27 11.06 -25.74
CA PRO A 226 7.72 10.67 -27.07
C PRO A 226 8.82 11.57 -27.65
N GLU A 227 8.70 12.89 -27.46
CA GLU A 227 9.65 13.88 -27.95
C GLU A 227 11.04 13.71 -27.34
N LYS A 228 11.10 13.22 -26.09
CA LYS A 228 12.35 12.97 -25.38
C LYS A 228 12.98 11.63 -25.71
N ILE A 229 12.18 10.63 -26.07
CA ILE A 229 12.68 9.32 -26.52
C ILE A 229 13.51 9.49 -27.81
N SER A 230 12.96 10.22 -28.79
CA SER A 230 13.65 10.51 -30.05
C SER A 230 14.94 11.30 -29.81
N GLY A 231 14.92 12.26 -28.89
CA GLY A 231 16.12 13.01 -28.48
C GLY A 231 17.20 12.12 -27.86
N ALA A 232 16.83 11.23 -26.94
CA ALA A 232 17.78 10.32 -26.28
C ALA A 232 18.44 9.33 -27.26
N LEU A 233 17.71 8.88 -28.29
CA LEU A 233 18.24 8.00 -29.34
C LEU A 233 19.17 8.70 -30.35
N LEU A 234 19.21 10.04 -30.38
CA LEU A 234 20.07 10.82 -31.28
C LEU A 234 21.45 11.13 -30.67
N PHE A 235 21.64 10.91 -29.36
CA PHE A 235 22.89 11.17 -28.63
C PHE A 235 23.61 9.88 -28.20
N ASN A 236 23.18 8.74 -28.72
CA ASN A 236 23.80 7.42 -28.54
C ASN A 236 24.16 6.84 -29.91
#